data_AF-A0A944QJ35-F1
#
_entry.id   AF-A0A944QJ35-F1
#
_cell.length_a   1.000
_cell.length_b   1.000
_cell.length_c   1.000
_cell.angle_alpha   90.00
_cell.angle_beta   90.00
_cell.angle_gamma   90.00
#
_symmetry.space_group_name_H-M   'P 1'
#
loop_
_entity.id
_entity.type
_entity.pdbx_description
1 polymer ?
#
loop_
_entity_poly.entity_id
_entity_poly.type
_entity_poly.pdbx_seq_one_letter_code
_entity_poly.pdbx_strand_id
1 'polypeptide(L)'
;MAENEVYRKERPVDAGSQAKLDSYIAPAQEALGKIPLPATQEGVKNALASVGLSRSDVQTDESGRGVRFGVSAGGGCLNGFVGNEGQLQVGTGGFILDGGCLAMSGH
;
A
#
# COMPACT_ATOMS: atom_id res chain seq x y z
N MET A 1 19.31 28.10 2.93
CA MET A 1 20.28 27.00 2.83
C MET A 1 20.26 26.33 4.20
N ALA A 2 19.60 25.17 4.28
CA ALA A 2 20.21 23.84 4.16
C ALA A 2 20.67 23.37 5.55
N GLU A 3 20.69 22.06 5.80
CA GLU A 3 21.22 21.43 7.03
C GLU A 3 20.23 21.17 8.18
N ASN A 4 19.17 20.39 7.96
CA ASN A 4 18.71 19.45 8.98
C ASN A 4 17.74 18.47 8.32
N GLU A 5 18.07 17.17 8.21
CA GLU A 5 17.14 16.02 7.98
C GLU A 5 17.83 14.78 7.41
N VAL A 6 19.16 14.79 7.24
CA VAL A 6 19.98 13.62 6.91
C VAL A 6 19.99 12.64 8.09
N TYR A 7 18.92 11.87 8.35
CA TYR A 7 18.93 10.66 9.20
C TYR A 7 17.61 9.85 9.17
N ARG A 8 17.24 9.23 8.03
CA ARG A 8 16.45 7.98 8.05
C ARG A 8 16.66 7.16 6.78
N LYS A 9 16.81 5.84 6.96
CA LYS A 9 17.33 4.83 6.03
C LYS A 9 16.42 4.48 4.83
N GLU A 10 15.88 5.45 4.12
CA GLU A 10 15.03 5.17 2.96
C GLU A 10 15.62 5.89 1.74
N ARG A 11 15.85 5.17 0.64
CA ARG A 11 16.22 5.83 -0.63
C ARG A 11 15.13 6.87 -0.91
N PRO A 12 15.48 8.15 -1.10
CA PRO A 12 14.48 9.18 -1.31
C PRO A 12 13.69 8.81 -2.55
N VAL A 13 12.43 8.46 -2.34
CA VAL A 13 11.43 8.55 -3.39
C VAL A 13 11.43 10.04 -3.77
N ASP A 14 11.60 10.36 -5.06
CA ASP A 14 11.57 11.75 -5.50
C ASP A 14 10.32 12.44 -4.90
N ALA A 15 10.45 13.68 -4.42
CA ALA A 15 9.37 14.35 -3.70
C ALA A 15 8.06 14.37 -4.52
N GLY A 16 8.17 14.40 -5.86
CA GLY A 16 7.02 14.27 -6.75
C GLY A 16 6.37 12.87 -6.73
N SER A 17 7.17 11.81 -6.62
CA SER A 17 6.70 10.43 -6.47
C SER A 17 6.06 10.18 -5.09
N GLN A 18 6.58 10.79 -4.03
CA GLN A 18 6.03 10.65 -2.68
C GLN A 18 4.70 11.41 -2.52
N ALA A 19 4.61 12.65 -3.01
CA ALA A 19 3.34 13.41 -2.99
C ALA A 19 2.24 12.72 -3.81
N LYS A 20 2.62 12.10 -4.93
CA LYS A 20 1.70 11.32 -5.76
C LYS A 20 1.25 10.04 -5.08
N LEU A 21 2.12 9.36 -4.34
CA LEU A 21 1.77 8.22 -3.49
C LEU A 21 0.82 8.60 -2.34
N ASP A 22 1.12 9.70 -1.65
CA ASP A 22 0.30 10.22 -0.54
C ASP A 22 -1.11 10.58 -1.00
N SER A 23 -1.23 11.11 -2.23
CA SER A 23 -2.51 11.39 -2.87
C SER A 23 -3.40 10.14 -3.07
N TYR A 24 -2.83 8.94 -3.08
CA TYR A 24 -3.59 7.68 -3.14
C TYR A 24 -4.00 7.14 -1.77
N ILE A 25 -3.45 7.63 -0.66
CA ILE A 25 -3.73 7.08 0.69
C ILE A 25 -5.19 7.30 1.05
N ALA A 26 -5.65 8.56 1.04
CA ALA A 26 -7.03 8.90 1.39
C ALA A 26 -8.09 8.16 0.54
N PRO A 27 -8.01 8.15 -0.80
CA PRO A 27 -8.97 7.40 -1.61
C PRO A 27 -8.85 5.90 -1.42
N ALA A 28 -7.64 5.34 -1.24
CA ALA A 28 -7.47 3.92 -0.96
C ALA A 28 -8.08 3.54 0.40
N GLN A 29 -7.89 4.37 1.43
CA GLN A 29 -8.52 4.16 2.74
C GLN A 29 -10.04 4.18 2.63
N GLU A 30 -10.60 5.14 1.92
CA GLU A 30 -12.05 5.23 1.74
C GLU A 30 -12.60 4.02 0.98
N ALA A 31 -11.94 3.60 -0.11
CA ALA A 31 -12.35 2.46 -0.90
C ALA A 31 -12.25 1.14 -0.12
N LEU A 32 -11.17 0.95 0.64
CA LEU A 32 -10.95 -0.23 1.47
C LEU A 32 -11.89 -0.27 2.68
N GLY A 33 -12.25 0.89 3.25
CA GLY A 33 -13.23 0.99 4.33
C GLY A 33 -14.66 0.64 3.92
N LYS A 34 -14.94 0.57 2.61
CA LYS A 34 -16.25 0.21 2.04
C LYS A 34 -16.37 -1.27 1.68
N ILE A 35 -15.30 -2.04 1.76
CA ILE A 35 -15.37 -3.47 1.40
C ILE A 35 -16.14 -4.26 2.46
N PRO A 36 -16.89 -5.31 2.06
CA PRO A 36 -17.54 -6.19 3.00
C PRO A 36 -16.52 -6.96 3.85
N LEU A 37 -16.84 -7.15 5.14
CA LEU A 37 -16.08 -7.99 6.05
C LEU A 37 -16.66 -9.43 6.07
N PRO A 38 -15.81 -10.48 6.20
CA PRO A 38 -14.36 -10.44 6.29
C PRO A 38 -13.72 -9.97 4.97
N ALA A 39 -12.59 -9.27 5.08
CA ALA A 39 -11.89 -8.73 3.91
C ALA A 39 -11.38 -9.87 3.04
N THR A 40 -11.63 -9.81 1.73
CA THR A 40 -11.13 -10.80 0.77
C THR A 40 -10.09 -10.19 -0.15
N GLN A 41 -9.17 -11.02 -0.66
CA GLN A 41 -8.15 -10.57 -1.62
C GLN A 41 -8.78 -9.89 -2.85
N GLU A 42 -9.89 -10.42 -3.35
CA GLU A 42 -10.63 -9.82 -4.45
C GLU A 42 -11.27 -8.49 -4.07
N GLY A 43 -11.85 -8.37 -2.87
CA GLY A 43 -12.42 -7.12 -2.38
C GLY A 43 -11.37 -6.01 -2.30
N VAL A 44 -10.19 -6.32 -1.76
CA VAL A 44 -9.05 -5.39 -1.67
C VAL A 44 -8.56 -4.98 -3.06
N LYS A 45 -8.39 -5.95 -3.97
CA LYS A 45 -8.00 -5.68 -5.37
C LYS A 45 -8.99 -4.76 -6.09
N ASN A 46 -10.29 -4.97 -5.88
CA ASN A 46 -11.34 -4.18 -6.53
C ASN A 46 -11.46 -2.76 -5.94
N ALA A 47 -11.27 -2.63 -4.63
CA ALA A 47 -11.20 -1.33 -3.96
C ALA A 47 -10.01 -0.50 -4.48
N LEU A 48 -8.83 -1.09 -4.58
CA LEU A 48 -7.64 -0.42 -5.12
C LEU A 48 -7.79 -0.11 -6.62
N ALA A 49 -8.44 -0.99 -7.39
CA ALA A 49 -8.76 -0.71 -8.79
C ALA A 49 -9.68 0.50 -8.96
N SER A 50 -10.64 0.69 -8.04
CA SER A 50 -11.57 1.83 -8.06
C SER A 50 -10.89 3.18 -7.82
N VAL A 51 -9.68 3.20 -7.25
CA VAL A 51 -8.89 4.44 -7.05
C VAL A 51 -7.89 4.71 -8.18
N GLY A 52 -7.99 3.96 -9.28
CA GLY A 52 -7.16 4.13 -10.47
C GLY A 52 -5.84 3.36 -10.43
N LEU A 53 -5.68 2.42 -9.50
CA LEU A 53 -4.52 1.53 -9.45
C LEU A 53 -4.78 0.28 -10.30
N SER A 54 -3.77 -0.20 -11.01
CA SER A 54 -3.93 -1.38 -11.85
C SER A 54 -4.08 -2.64 -11.01
N ARG A 55 -5.19 -3.38 -11.19
CA ARG A 55 -5.46 -4.63 -10.47
C ARG A 55 -4.35 -5.69 -10.64
N SER A 56 -3.68 -5.69 -11.79
CA SER A 56 -2.55 -6.59 -12.09
C SER A 56 -1.28 -6.28 -11.29
N ASP A 57 -1.12 -5.04 -10.86
CA ASP A 57 0.02 -4.58 -10.03
C ASP A 57 -0.27 -4.73 -8.52
N VAL A 58 -1.52 -5.02 -8.16
CA VAL A 58 -1.93 -5.24 -6.76
C VAL A 58 -1.56 -6.64 -6.32
N GLN A 59 -0.59 -6.71 -5.42
CA GLN A 59 -0.22 -7.90 -4.67
C GLN A 59 -1.07 -7.97 -3.41
N THR A 60 -1.59 -9.16 -3.10
CA THR A 60 -2.38 -9.42 -1.89
C THR A 60 -1.92 -10.70 -1.24
N ASP A 61 -1.88 -10.71 0.09
CA ASP A 61 -1.56 -11.86 0.91
C ASP A 61 -2.66 -12.01 1.97
N GLU A 62 -3.30 -13.18 2.00
CA GLU A 62 -4.32 -13.46 3.00
C GLU A 62 -3.64 -14.04 4.24
N SER A 63 -3.81 -13.37 5.36
CA SER A 63 -3.47 -13.87 6.67
C SER A 63 -4.75 -14.24 7.39
N GLY A 64 -4.73 -15.22 8.31
CA GLY A 64 -5.93 -15.60 9.09
C GLY A 64 -6.58 -14.46 9.89
N ARG A 65 -5.94 -13.28 9.95
CA ARG A 65 -6.43 -12.05 10.60
C ARG A 65 -6.98 -11.00 9.61
N GLY A 66 -6.79 -11.18 8.30
CA GLY A 66 -7.18 -10.24 7.25
C GLY A 66 -6.23 -10.25 6.05
N VAL A 67 -6.39 -9.30 5.14
CA VAL A 67 -5.65 -9.25 3.88
C VAL A 67 -4.62 -8.14 3.89
N ARG A 68 -3.35 -8.50 3.69
CA ARG A 68 -2.26 -7.56 3.41
C ARG A 68 -2.24 -7.26 1.92
N PHE A 69 -1.86 -6.05 1.55
CA PHE A 69 -1.74 -5.68 0.14
C PHE A 69 -0.58 -4.73 -0.10
N GLY A 70 -0.10 -4.72 -1.35
CA GLY A 70 0.97 -3.86 -1.83
C GLY A 70 0.82 -3.63 -3.33
N VAL A 71 0.94 -2.39 -3.77
CA VAL A 71 0.79 -2.01 -5.18
C VAL A 71 1.80 -0.94 -5.55
N SER A 72 2.45 -1.10 -6.69
CA SER A 72 3.40 -0.11 -7.21
C SER A 72 2.63 1.05 -7.83
N ALA A 73 2.90 2.26 -7.34
CA ALA A 73 2.25 3.48 -7.81
C ALA A 73 3.24 4.65 -7.80
N GLY A 74 3.23 5.47 -8.86
CA GLY A 74 3.93 6.76 -8.85
C GLY A 74 5.45 6.72 -8.64
N GLY A 75 6.11 5.57 -8.72
CA GLY A 75 7.55 5.42 -8.45
C GLY A 75 7.90 4.88 -7.06
N GLY A 76 6.91 4.44 -6.27
CA GLY A 76 7.11 3.68 -5.04
C GLY A 76 5.97 2.72 -4.79
N CYS A 77 5.72 2.38 -3.52
CA CYS A 77 4.78 1.34 -3.14
C CYS A 77 3.73 1.88 -2.16
N LEU A 78 2.46 1.64 -2.48
CA LEU A 78 1.36 1.79 -1.54
C LEU A 78 1.07 0.42 -0.95
N ASN A 79 1.16 0.28 0.37
CA ASN A 79 0.98 -0.98 1.06
C ASN A 79 0.09 -0.81 2.29
N GLY A 80 -0.46 -1.92 2.78
CA GLY A 80 -1.37 -1.86 3.90
C GLY A 80 -1.94 -3.21 4.32
N PHE A 81 -2.92 -3.14 5.20
CA PHE A 81 -3.60 -4.27 5.78
C PHE A 81 -5.06 -3.94 6.02
N VAL A 82 -5.95 -4.87 5.67
CA VAL A 82 -7.37 -4.84 6.00
C VAL A 82 -7.71 -6.07 6.85
N GLY A 83 -7.96 -5.83 8.12
CA GLY A 83 -8.36 -6.84 9.10
C GLY A 83 -9.82 -7.24 8.95
N ASN A 84 -10.12 -8.47 9.36
CA ASN A 84 -11.48 -9.02 9.32
C ASN A 84 -12.45 -8.32 10.28
N GLU A 85 -11.92 -7.59 11.26
CA GLU A 85 -12.67 -6.82 12.26
C GLU A 85 -12.77 -5.32 11.90
N GLY A 86 -12.48 -4.96 10.64
CA GLY A 86 -12.53 -3.57 10.16
C GLY A 86 -11.28 -2.75 10.47
N GLN A 87 -10.21 -3.37 10.96
CA GLN A 87 -8.92 -2.70 11.13
C GLN A 87 -8.33 -2.37 9.75
N LEU A 88 -8.22 -1.09 9.43
CA LEU A 88 -7.64 -0.64 8.16
C LEU A 88 -6.35 0.13 8.42
N GLN A 89 -5.27 -0.29 7.78
CA GLN A 89 -4.00 0.41 7.74
C GLN A 89 -3.57 0.57 6.29
N VAL A 90 -3.27 1.81 5.90
CA VAL A 90 -2.75 2.14 4.58
C VAL A 90 -1.56 3.05 4.80
N GLY A 91 -0.46 2.73 4.15
CA GLY A 91 0.76 3.49 4.19
C GLY A 91 1.43 3.52 2.82
N THR A 92 2.42 4.39 2.70
CA THR A 92 3.28 4.47 1.54
C THR A 92 4.70 4.19 1.99
N GLY A 93 5.47 3.51 1.15
CA GLY A 93 6.85 3.18 1.42
C GLY A 93 7.65 3.06 0.14
N GLY A 94 8.98 3.07 0.30
CA GLY A 94 9.86 2.63 -0.78
C GLY A 94 9.66 1.15 -1.10
N PHE A 95 10.21 0.70 -2.23
CA PHE A 95 10.32 -0.73 -2.52
C PHE A 95 11.10 -1.42 -1.39
N ILE A 96 10.59 -2.58 -0.95
CA ILE A 96 11.34 -3.42 -0.03
C ILE A 96 12.58 -3.95 -0.77
N LEU A 97 13.64 -4.32 -0.05
CA LEU A 97 14.92 -4.80 -0.63
C LEU A 97 14.76 -5.95 -1.65
N ASP A 98 13.63 -6.67 -1.60
CA ASP A 98 13.26 -7.75 -2.51
C ASP A 98 12.64 -7.27 -3.85
N GLY A 99 12.46 -5.95 -4.04
CA GLY A 99 11.88 -5.36 -5.25
C GLY A 99 10.33 -5.37 -5.30
N GLY A 100 9.68 -5.96 -4.30
CA GLY A 100 8.22 -5.98 -4.16
C GLY A 100 7.66 -4.84 -3.29
N CYS A 101 6.37 -4.54 -3.49
CA CYS A 101 5.59 -3.66 -2.61
C CYS A 101 4.97 -4.38 -1.41
N LEU A 102 4.97 -5.70 -1.45
CA LEU A 102 4.64 -6.56 -0.33
C LEU A 102 5.90 -7.36 0.01
N ALA A 103 6.24 -7.45 1.29
CA ALA A 103 7.30 -8.37 1.70
C ALA A 103 6.77 -9.77 1.38
N MET A 104 7.49 -10.54 0.55
CA MET A 104 7.19 -11.96 0.45
C MET A 104 7.27 -12.53 1.87
N SER A 105 6.18 -13.11 2.36
CA SER A 105 6.22 -13.98 3.53
C SER A 105 7.11 -15.16 3.12
N GLY A 106 8.42 -15.02 3.37
CA GLY A 106 9.40 -16.04 3.08
C GLY A 106 9.04 -17.33 3.83
N HIS A 107 8.74 -18.35 3.03
CA HIS A 107 8.74 -19.80 3.25
C HIS A 107 8.76 -20.33 4.69
#